data_AF-A0A351DUB2-F1
#
_entry.id   AF-A0A351DUB2-F1
#
_cell.length_a   1.000
_cell.length_b   1.000
_cell.length_c   1.000
_cell.angle_alpha   90.00
_cell.angle_beta   90.00
_cell.angle_gamma   90.00
#
_symmetry.space_group_name_H-M   'P 1'
#
loop_
_entity.id
_entity.type
_entity.pdbx_description
1 polymer ?
#
loop_
_entity_poly.entity_id
_entity_poly.type
_entity_poly.pdbx_seq_one_letter_code
_entity_poly.pdbx_strand_id
1 'polypeptide(L)' 'MEVNPNLSDKAQKDYELVLRATQEKDQKAYAELMERYEGAIFHLINRMVFSEDD' A
#
# COMPACT_ATOMS: atom_id res chain seq x y z
N MET A 1 2.62 18.87 -2.94
CA MET A 1 3.62 18.12 -3.73
C MET A 1 2.95 17.72 -5.03
N GLU A 2 3.61 17.93 -6.18
CA GLU A 2 3.10 17.45 -7.46
C GLU A 2 3.26 15.93 -7.54
N VAL A 3 2.15 15.21 -7.50
CA VAL A 3 2.11 13.76 -7.71
C VAL A 3 2.57 13.51 -9.14
N ASN A 4 3.56 12.64 -9.34
CA ASN A 4 4.08 12.31 -10.67
C ASN A 4 2.89 11.93 -11.59
N PRO A 5 2.65 12.66 -12.70
CA PRO A 5 1.48 12.45 -13.55
C PRO A 5 1.44 11.08 -14.24
N ASN A 6 2.54 10.32 -14.17
CA ASN A 6 2.63 8.96 -14.70
C ASN A 6 2.05 7.88 -13.76
N LEU A 7 1.58 8.24 -12.56
CA LEU A 7 0.85 7.32 -11.71
C LEU A 7 -0.57 7.13 -12.23
N SER A 8 -1.04 5.88 -12.28
CA SER A 8 -2.47 5.60 -12.48
C SER A 8 -3.32 6.25 -11.38
N ASP A 9 -4.58 6.55 -11.66
CA ASP A 9 -5.51 7.13 -10.67
C ASP A 9 -5.55 6.34 -9.35
N LYS A 10 -5.42 5.01 -9.43
CA LYS A 10 -5.34 4.16 -8.25
C LYS A 10 -4.05 4.43 -7.46
N ALA A 11 -2.91 4.45 -8.15
CA ALA A 11 -1.62 4.70 -7.52
C ALA A 11 -1.52 6.11 -6.91
N GLN A 12 -2.14 7.11 -7.53
CA GLN A 12 -2.22 8.47 -6.96
C GLN A 12 -3.01 8.48 -5.65
N LYS A 13 -4.17 7.81 -5.60
CA LYS A 13 -4.99 7.68 -4.39
C LYS A 13 -4.26 6.93 -3.27
N ASP A 14 -3.59 5.84 -3.61
CA ASP A 14 -2.83 5.07 -2.61
C ASP A 14 -1.63 5.88 -2.10
N TYR A 15 -0.97 6.64 -2.96
CA TYR A 15 0.10 7.56 -2.55
C TYR A 15 -0.41 8.64 -1.58
N GLU A 16 -1.57 9.23 -1.85
CA GLU A 16 -2.18 10.21 -0.95
C GLU A 16 -2.52 9.61 0.41
N LEU A 17 -3.06 8.39 0.46
CA LEU A 17 -3.29 7.67 1.72
C LEU A 17 -2.00 7.45 2.51
N VAL A 18 -0.88 7.12 1.84
CA VAL A 18 0.43 6.95 2.48
C VAL A 18 0.92 8.28 3.07
N LEU A 19 0.80 9.39 2.32
CA LEU A 19 1.18 10.71 2.82
C LEU A 19 0.36 11.08 4.06
N ARG A 20 -0.97 10.90 4.03
CA ARG A 20 -1.86 11.18 5.18
C ARG A 20 -1.52 10.31 6.39
N ALA A 21 -1.32 9.01 6.20
CA ALA A 21 -0.98 8.10 7.30
C ALA A 21 0.37 8.44 7.95
N THR A 22 1.38 8.82 7.16
CA THR A 22 2.76 9.01 7.64
C THR A 22 3.06 10.44 8.10
N GLN A 23 2.52 11.45 7.42
CA GLN A 23 2.80 12.86 7.70
C GLN A 23 1.79 13.47 8.66
N GLU A 24 0.50 13.11 8.52
CA GLU A 24 -0.58 13.65 9.34
C GLU A 24 -0.98 12.74 10.50
N LYS A 25 -0.38 11.54 10.58
CA LYS A 25 -0.70 10.49 11.56
C LYS A 25 -2.17 10.04 11.48
N ASP A 26 -2.76 10.11 10.30
CA ASP A 26 -4.16 9.74 10.07
C ASP A 26 -4.36 8.22 10.17
N GLN A 27 -4.97 7.78 11.28
CA GLN A 27 -5.29 6.38 11.53
C GLN A 27 -6.33 5.81 10.57
N LYS A 28 -7.23 6.63 10.02
CA LYS A 28 -8.21 6.17 9.02
C LYS A 28 -7.53 5.88 7.69
N ALA A 29 -6.62 6.74 7.27
CA ALA A 29 -5.82 6.51 6.06
C ALA A 29 -4.98 5.23 6.18
N TYR A 30 -4.40 4.97 7.35
CA TYR A 30 -3.72 3.71 7.63
C TYR A 30 -4.66 2.50 7.56
N ALA A 31 -5.82 2.56 8.21
CA ALA A 31 -6.80 1.47 8.17
C ALA A 31 -7.26 1.15 6.74
N GLU A 32 -7.49 2.18 5.93
CA GLU A 32 -7.87 2.02 4.52
C GLU A 32 -6.74 1.40 3.67
N LEU A 33 -5.48 1.75 3.92
CA LEU A 33 -4.33 1.09 3.30
C LEU A 33 -4.24 -0.38 3.69
N MET A 34 -4.42 -0.69 4.98
CA MET A 34 -4.38 -2.06 5.48
C MET A 34 -5.49 -2.91 4.85
N GLU A 35 -6.73 -2.43 4.84
CA GLU A 35 -7.84 -3.16 4.21
C GLU A 35 -7.57 -3.51 2.74
N ARG A 36 -6.95 -2.58 1.99
CA ARG A 36 -6.65 -2.78 0.57
C ARG A 36 -5.48 -3.73 0.31
N TYR A 37 -4.47 -3.73 1.18
CA TYR A 37 -3.18 -4.35 0.89
C TYR A 37 -2.79 -5.51 1.80
N GLU A 38 -3.44 -5.69 2.96
CA GLU A 38 -3.11 -6.75 3.94
C GLU A 38 -3.10 -8.13 3.29
N GLY A 39 -4.17 -8.50 2.60
CA GLY A 39 -4.27 -9.80 1.93
C GLY A 39 -3.22 -9.98 0.82
N ALA A 40 -3.00 -8.94 0.01
CA ALA A 40 -2.02 -8.99 -1.08
C ALA A 40 -0.59 -9.15 -0.55
N ILE A 41 -0.23 -8.40 0.49
CA ILE A 41 1.08 -8.48 1.16
C ILE A 41 1.24 -9.84 1.84
N PHE A 42 0.21 -10.32 2.55
CA PHE A 42 0.22 -11.64 3.18
C PHE A 42 0.52 -12.75 2.17
N HIS A 43 -0.22 -12.79 1.06
CA HIS A 43 0.01 -13.81 0.04
C HIS A 43 1.36 -13.67 -0.66
N LEU A 44 1.86 -12.44 -0.86
CA LEU A 44 3.18 -12.20 -1.42
C LEU A 44 4.28 -12.75 -0.52
N ILE A 45 4.25 -12.43 0.78
CA ILE A 45 5.21 -12.96 1.77
C ILE A 45 5.09 -14.47 1.87
N ASN A 46 3.86 -15.01 1.93
CA ASN A 46 3.64 -16.45 1.99
C ASN A 46 4.25 -17.18 0.79
N ARG A 47 4.14 -16.61 -0.42
CA ARG A 47 4.79 -17.18 -1.61
C ARG A 47 6.32 -17.08 -1.56
N MET A 48 6.86 -15.97 -1.05
CA MET A 48 8.31 -15.78 -0.95
C MET A 48 8.96 -16.69 0.12
N VAL A 49 8.23 -17.03 1.18
CA VAL A 49 8.75 -17.85 2.29
C VAL A 49 8.55 -19.35 2.05
N PHE A 50 7.50 -19.73 1.32
CA PHE A 50 7.12 -21.13 1.10
C PHE A 50 7.22 -21.55 -0.38
N SER A 51 7.96 -20.82 -1.21
CA SER A 51 8.26 -21.30 -2.56
C SER A 51 9.15 -22.54 -2.48
N GLU A 52 8.71 -23.66 -3.04
CA GLU A 52 9.45 -24.93 -3.13
C GLU A 52 10.69 -24.87 -4.06
N ASP A 53 11.07 -23.68 -4.52
CA ASP A 53 12.23 -23.44 -5.41
C ASP A 53 13.56 -23.20 -4.64
N ASP A 54 13.60 -23.50 -3.34
CA ASP A 54 14.84 -23.62 -2.53
C ASP A 54 15.09 -25.09 -2.13
#